data_AF-A0A3Q1CYN7-F1
#
_entry.id   AF-A0A3Q1CYN7-F1
#
_cell.length_a   1.000
_cell.length_b   1.000
_cell.length_c   1.000
_cell.angle_alpha   90.00
_cell.angle_beta   90.00
_cell.angle_gamma   90.00
#
_symmetry.space_group_name_H-M   'P 1'
#
loop_
_entity.id
_entity.type
_entity.pdbx_description
1 polymer ?
#
loop_
_entity_poly.entity_id
_entity_poly.type
_entity_poly.pdbx_seq_one_letter_code
_entity_poly.pdbx_strand_id
1 'polypeptide(L)'
;MSMLPTFGFTQEQVACVCEVLQQGGNIERLGRFLWSLPACEHLHKNESVLKAKAVVAFHRGNFRELYKILESHQFSPHNHPKLQQLWLKAHYIEAEKLRGRPLGAVGKYRVRRKFPLPRSIWDGEETSYCFKEKSRSVLREWYTHNPYPSPREKRELAEATGLTTTQVSNWFKNRRQRDRAAEAKERENNENSNSNSHNPLTSSMNGNKTLLGSSDDDKTPSGTPDHTSPSPALLLGPNSGLPSLHGLAPPPGPSAIPVPSGADSVHHHHSLHHDTILNPMSSNLVDLGS
;
A
#
# COMPACT_ATOMS: atom_id res chain seq x y z
N MET A 1 -0.82 25.57 41.57
CA MET A 1 -1.64 24.35 41.45
C MET A 1 -2.73 24.63 40.43
N SER A 2 -2.62 24.07 39.22
CA SER A 2 -3.66 24.23 38.20
C SER A 2 -4.88 23.41 38.60
N MET A 3 -5.95 24.08 39.03
CA MET A 3 -7.24 23.41 39.28
C MET A 3 -7.74 22.82 37.97
N LEU A 4 -7.87 21.49 37.91
CA LEU A 4 -8.56 20.84 36.80
C LEU A 4 -10.06 21.15 36.96
N PRO A 5 -10.71 21.76 35.95
CA PRO A 5 -12.12 22.11 36.04
C PRO A 5 -12.98 20.85 36.19
N THR A 6 -14.01 20.93 37.04
CA THR A 6 -15.03 19.90 37.20
C THR A 6 -15.60 19.53 35.83
N PHE A 7 -15.47 18.26 35.46
CA PHE A 7 -15.75 17.79 34.11
C PHE A 7 -17.28 17.77 33.84
N GLY A 8 -17.76 18.73 33.06
CA GLY A 8 -19.19 18.98 32.83
C GLY A 8 -19.74 18.55 31.47
N PHE A 9 -19.09 17.60 30.77
CA PHE A 9 -19.52 17.17 29.44
C PHE A 9 -20.20 15.79 29.47
N THR A 10 -21.31 15.66 28.73
CA THR A 10 -21.93 14.35 28.46
C THR A 10 -21.11 13.56 27.43
N GLN A 11 -21.39 12.26 27.30
CA GLN A 11 -20.71 11.40 26.34
C GLN A 11 -20.92 11.87 24.89
N GLU A 12 -22.12 12.33 24.56
CA GLU A 12 -22.51 12.85 23.24
C GLU A 12 -21.77 14.16 22.95
N GLN A 13 -21.63 15.03 23.95
CA GLN A 13 -20.87 16.27 23.82
C GLN A 13 -19.39 15.99 23.58
N VAL A 14 -18.79 15.05 24.33
CA VAL A 14 -17.41 14.62 24.11
C VAL A 14 -17.22 14.02 22.71
N ALA A 15 -18.15 13.18 22.27
CA ALA A 15 -18.14 12.60 20.93
C ALA A 15 -18.21 13.69 19.85
N CYS A 16 -19.14 14.65 19.98
CA CYS A 16 -19.29 15.78 19.08
C CYS A 16 -18.00 16.62 18.98
N VAL A 17 -17.39 16.97 20.12
CA VAL A 17 -16.12 17.71 20.16
C VAL A 17 -15.00 16.92 19.47
N CYS A 18 -14.94 15.60 19.65
CA CYS A 18 -13.97 14.75 18.95
C CYS A 18 -14.15 14.78 17.44
N GLU A 19 -15.38 14.72 16.92
CA GLU A 19 -15.65 14.78 15.49
C GLU A 19 -15.28 16.16 14.91
N VAL A 20 -15.70 17.25 15.56
CA VAL A 20 -15.42 18.62 15.10
C VAL A 20 -13.92 18.91 15.04
N LEU A 21 -13.17 18.53 16.08
CA LEU A 21 -11.72 18.73 16.11
C LEU A 21 -10.99 17.89 15.06
N GLN A 22 -11.49 16.68 14.75
CA GLN A 22 -10.96 15.86 13.66
C GLN A 22 -11.23 16.47 12.29
N GLN A 23 -12.46 16.93 12.03
CA GLN A 23 -12.84 17.57 10.77
C GLN A 23 -12.07 18.88 10.54
N GLY A 24 -11.86 19.66 11.60
CA GLY A 24 -11.07 20.88 11.55
C GLY A 24 -9.55 20.67 11.46
N GLY A 25 -9.06 19.42 11.45
CA GLY A 25 -7.63 19.10 11.33
C GLY A 25 -6.76 19.49 12.54
N ASN A 26 -7.37 19.92 13.65
CA ASN A 26 -6.65 20.41 14.83
C ASN A 26 -6.24 19.26 15.76
N ILE A 27 -5.37 18.37 15.28
CA ILE A 27 -5.02 17.12 15.97
C ILE A 27 -4.29 17.37 17.30
N GLU A 28 -3.49 18.43 17.40
CA GLU A 28 -2.82 18.80 18.65
C GLU A 28 -3.81 19.27 19.74
N ARG A 29 -4.88 19.95 19.34
CA ARG A 29 -5.95 20.34 20.27
C ARG A 29 -6.77 19.11 20.69
N LEU A 30 -7.05 18.22 19.75
CA LEU A 30 -7.70 16.93 20.02
C LEU A 30 -6.89 16.10 21.03
N GLY A 31 -5.56 16.02 20.87
CA GLY A 31 -4.70 15.30 21.78
C GLY A 31 -4.72 15.86 23.21
N ARG A 32 -4.79 17.18 23.38
CA ARG A 32 -4.93 17.81 24.72
C ARG A 32 -6.32 17.57 25.30
N PHE A 33 -7.36 17.68 24.49
CA PHE A 33 -8.73 17.41 24.91
C PHE A 33 -8.89 15.96 25.41
N LEU A 34 -8.39 14.98 24.64
CA LEU A 34 -8.40 13.57 25.02
C LEU A 34 -7.65 13.29 26.33
N TRP A 35 -6.56 14.02 26.59
CA TRP A 35 -5.81 13.91 27.84
C TRP A 35 -6.54 14.52 29.04
N SER A 36 -7.38 15.54 28.80
CA SER A 36 -8.20 16.17 29.85
C SER A 36 -9.46 15.40 30.23
N LEU A 37 -9.80 14.34 29.48
CA LEU A 37 -10.98 13.52 29.77
C LEU A 37 -10.79 12.75 31.10
N PRO A 38 -11.84 12.63 31.93
CA PRO A 38 -11.79 11.85 33.15
C PRO A 38 -11.66 10.36 32.81
N ALA A 39 -11.11 9.58 33.75
CA ALA A 39 -10.97 8.13 33.65
C ALA A 39 -12.31 7.40 33.82
N CYS A 40 -13.31 7.76 33.01
CA CYS A 40 -14.61 7.09 32.96
C CYS A 40 -14.57 5.98 31.90
N GLU A 41 -14.82 4.75 32.31
CA GLU A 41 -14.71 3.56 31.45
C GLU A 41 -15.68 3.63 30.25
N HIS A 42 -16.92 4.11 30.47
CA HIS A 42 -17.92 4.26 29.42
C HIS A 42 -17.53 5.30 28.36
N LEU A 43 -16.89 6.40 28.78
CA LEU A 43 -16.43 7.45 27.86
C LEU A 43 -15.31 6.93 26.96
N HIS A 44 -14.40 6.12 27.50
CA HIS A 44 -13.29 5.55 26.73
C HIS A 44 -13.69 4.40 25.81
N LYS A 45 -14.89 3.81 25.99
CA LYS A 45 -15.49 2.83 25.07
C LYS A 45 -16.28 3.47 23.92
N ASN A 46 -16.52 4.79 23.96
CA ASN A 46 -17.23 5.48 22.89
C ASN A 46 -16.42 5.44 21.57
N GLU A 47 -17.09 5.08 20.46
CA GLU A 47 -16.43 4.95 19.16
C GLU A 47 -15.75 6.25 18.68
N SER A 48 -16.39 7.41 18.85
CA SER A 48 -15.81 8.71 18.43
C SER A 48 -14.55 9.05 19.21
N VAL A 49 -14.51 8.72 20.52
CA VAL A 49 -13.33 8.91 21.36
C VAL A 49 -12.22 7.93 20.97
N LEU A 50 -12.55 6.66 20.72
CA LEU A 50 -11.58 5.66 20.26
C LEU A 50 -10.99 6.02 18.90
N LYS A 51 -11.84 6.45 17.95
CA LYS A 51 -11.42 6.96 16.65
C LYS A 51 -10.50 8.17 16.78
N ALA A 52 -10.85 9.13 17.63
CA ALA A 52 -10.01 10.29 17.92
C ALA A 52 -8.64 9.89 18.50
N LYS A 53 -8.62 8.96 19.46
CA LYS A 53 -7.37 8.41 20.02
C LYS A 53 -6.51 7.74 18.93
N ALA A 54 -7.12 6.95 18.04
CA ALA A 54 -6.42 6.34 16.91
C ALA A 54 -5.80 7.40 15.97
N VAL A 55 -6.54 8.46 15.64
CA VAL A 55 -6.03 9.57 14.81
C VAL A 55 -4.85 10.29 15.49
N VAL A 56 -4.95 10.58 16.80
CA VAL A 56 -3.87 11.21 17.56
C VAL A 56 -2.65 10.31 17.65
N ALA A 57 -2.84 9.01 17.90
CA ALA A 57 -1.75 8.03 17.93
C ALA A 57 -1.01 7.97 16.59
N PHE A 58 -1.75 7.96 15.48
CA PHE A 58 -1.18 8.03 14.13
C PHE A 58 -0.37 9.31 13.90
N HIS A 59 -0.90 10.48 14.28
CA HIS A 59 -0.22 11.77 14.11
C HIS A 59 1.09 11.85 14.90
N ARG A 60 1.12 11.28 16.11
CA ARG A 60 2.32 11.23 16.96
C ARG A 60 3.32 10.15 16.54
N GLY A 61 3.02 9.35 15.51
CA GLY A 61 3.85 8.22 15.09
C GLY A 61 3.86 7.05 16.09
N ASN A 62 2.95 7.03 17.07
CA ASN A 62 2.81 5.92 18.00
C ASN A 62 1.92 4.83 17.38
N PHE A 63 2.50 4.11 16.41
CA PHE A 63 1.76 3.09 15.66
C PHE A 63 1.37 1.88 16.51
N ARG A 64 2.15 1.54 17.54
CA ARG A 64 1.81 0.46 18.47
C ARG A 64 0.47 0.69 19.17
N GLU A 65 0.24 1.90 19.66
CA GLU A 65 -1.03 2.26 20.29
C GLU A 65 -2.18 2.31 19.28
N LEU A 66 -1.91 2.81 18.07
CA LEU A 66 -2.89 2.77 16.97
C LEU A 66 -3.37 1.33 16.72
N TYR A 67 -2.45 0.37 16.54
CA TYR A 67 -2.80 -1.03 16.29
C TYR A 67 -3.61 -1.62 17.43
N LYS A 68 -3.18 -1.38 18.68
CA LYS A 68 -3.91 -1.82 19.87
C LYS A 68 -5.36 -1.31 19.88
N ILE A 69 -5.58 -0.02 19.62
CA ILE A 69 -6.93 0.57 19.60
C ILE A 69 -7.77 -0.10 18.51
N LEU A 70 -7.21 -0.22 17.30
CA LEU A 70 -7.91 -0.76 16.14
C LEU A 70 -8.23 -2.24 16.32
N GLU A 71 -7.39 -3.05 16.95
CA GLU A 71 -7.62 -4.48 17.15
C GLU A 71 -8.54 -4.80 18.34
N SER A 72 -8.55 -3.94 19.37
CA SER A 72 -9.23 -4.25 20.64
C SER A 72 -10.72 -3.88 20.67
N HIS A 73 -11.20 -3.03 19.77
CA HIS A 73 -12.57 -2.51 19.80
C HIS A 73 -13.25 -2.65 18.45
N GLN A 74 -14.50 -3.10 18.43
CA GLN A 74 -15.30 -3.15 17.21
C GLN A 74 -15.75 -1.73 16.84
N PHE A 75 -15.64 -1.38 15.57
CA PHE A 75 -16.12 -0.10 15.05
C PHE A 75 -17.30 -0.31 14.13
N SER A 76 -18.19 0.69 14.08
CA SER A 76 -19.30 0.73 13.14
C SER A 76 -18.81 0.92 11.69
N PRO A 77 -19.52 0.38 10.67
CA PRO A 77 -19.09 0.40 9.27
C PRO A 77 -18.76 1.78 8.70
N HIS A 78 -19.48 2.83 9.15
CA HIS A 78 -19.23 4.20 8.70
C HIS A 78 -17.84 4.73 9.09
N ASN A 79 -17.22 4.18 10.14
CA ASN A 79 -15.87 4.54 10.58
C ASN A 79 -14.79 3.71 9.86
N HIS A 80 -15.12 2.56 9.28
CA HIS A 80 -14.16 1.62 8.70
C HIS A 80 -13.23 2.26 7.65
N PRO A 81 -13.71 3.01 6.63
CA PRO A 81 -12.82 3.53 5.59
C PRO A 81 -11.70 4.39 6.14
N LYS A 82 -11.99 5.21 7.16
CA LYS A 82 -11.00 6.08 7.80
C LYS A 82 -9.98 5.28 8.60
N LEU A 83 -10.43 4.29 9.37
CA LEU A 83 -9.57 3.48 10.23
C LEU A 83 -8.69 2.52 9.41
N GLN A 84 -9.23 1.95 8.34
CA GLN A 84 -8.48 1.14 7.38
C GLN A 84 -7.36 1.96 6.71
N GLN A 85 -7.63 3.22 6.36
CA GLN A 85 -6.59 4.12 5.85
C GLN A 85 -5.47 4.37 6.86
N LEU A 86 -5.80 4.57 8.15
CA LEU A 86 -4.79 4.75 9.20
C LEU A 86 -3.93 3.50 9.37
N TRP A 87 -4.55 2.32 9.44
CA TRP A 87 -3.87 1.02 9.53
C TRP A 87 -2.86 0.84 8.39
N LEU A 88 -3.34 0.97 7.15
CA LEU A 88 -2.52 0.77 5.96
C LEU A 88 -1.40 1.80 5.87
N LYS A 89 -1.69 3.08 6.11
CA LYS A 89 -0.70 4.15 6.04
C LYS A 89 0.36 4.00 7.11
N ALA A 90 0.00 3.60 8.33
CA ALA A 90 0.95 3.36 9.41
C ALA A 90 1.94 2.26 9.03
N HIS A 91 1.45 1.10 8.57
CA HIS A 91 2.33 0.02 8.13
C HIS A 91 3.16 0.37 6.89
N TYR A 92 2.66 1.21 5.98
CA TYR A 92 3.47 1.72 4.87
C TYR A 92 4.62 2.58 5.39
N ILE A 93 4.36 3.51 6.30
CA ILE A 93 5.40 4.38 6.89
C ILE A 93 6.46 3.55 7.60
N GLU A 94 6.07 2.56 8.41
CA GLU A 94 7.03 1.65 9.07
C GLU A 94 7.87 0.87 8.06
N ALA A 95 7.23 0.33 7.01
CA ALA A 95 7.93 -0.43 5.98
C ALA A 95 8.86 0.44 5.12
N GLU A 96 8.50 1.69 4.84
CA GLU A 96 9.34 2.67 4.14
C GLU A 96 10.54 3.07 5.00
N LYS A 97 10.31 3.34 6.29
CA LYS A 97 11.38 3.66 7.25
C LYS A 97 12.39 2.53 7.38
N LEU A 98 11.93 1.29 7.45
CA LEU A 98 12.81 0.11 7.54
C LEU A 98 13.61 -0.13 6.24
N ARG A 99 13.05 0.25 5.08
CA ARG A 99 13.71 0.07 3.77
C ARG A 99 14.58 1.26 3.36
N GLY A 100 14.43 2.42 4.00
CA GLY A 100 15.10 3.67 3.62
C GLY A 100 14.69 4.21 2.24
N ARG A 101 13.58 3.72 1.66
CA ARG A 101 13.10 4.16 0.33
C ARG A 101 11.58 4.09 0.22
N PRO A 102 10.95 4.93 -0.62
CA PRO A 102 9.51 4.91 -0.84
C PRO A 102 8.99 3.55 -1.34
N LEU A 103 7.79 3.17 -0.90
CA LEU A 103 7.17 1.89 -1.24
C LEU A 103 6.46 1.97 -2.60
N GLY A 104 6.96 1.20 -3.57
CA GLY A 104 6.25 0.96 -4.83
C GLY A 104 5.01 0.07 -4.67
N ALA A 105 4.23 -0.10 -5.75
CA ALA A 105 2.98 -0.86 -5.75
C ALA A 105 3.12 -2.30 -5.19
N VAL A 106 4.18 -3.01 -5.60
CA VAL A 106 4.47 -4.37 -5.11
C VAL A 106 4.83 -4.36 -3.62
N GLY A 107 5.55 -3.34 -3.15
CA GLY A 107 5.87 -3.17 -1.73
C GLY A 107 4.60 -2.98 -0.90
N LYS A 108 3.70 -2.09 -1.33
CA LYS A 108 2.40 -1.87 -0.68
C LYS A 108 1.53 -3.12 -0.69
N TYR A 109 1.55 -3.91 -1.77
CA TYR A 109 0.88 -5.21 -1.82
C TYR A 109 1.44 -6.20 -0.78
N ARG A 110 2.77 -6.31 -0.66
CA ARG A 110 3.41 -7.19 0.34
C ARG A 110 3.05 -6.79 1.77
N VAL A 111 2.99 -5.49 2.06
CA VAL A 111 2.58 -4.98 3.38
C VAL A 111 1.14 -5.37 3.69
N ARG A 112 0.20 -5.12 2.78
CA ARG A 112 -1.22 -5.52 2.94
C ARG A 112 -1.41 -7.01 3.19
N ARG A 113 -0.58 -7.85 2.57
CA ARG A 113 -0.59 -9.29 2.79
C ARG A 113 0.01 -9.73 4.12
N LYS A 114 1.03 -9.02 4.58
CA LYS A 114 1.69 -9.31 5.86
C LYS A 114 0.83 -8.85 7.05
N PHE A 115 0.13 -7.74 6.88
CA PHE A 115 -0.70 -7.10 7.91
C PHE A 115 -2.11 -6.86 7.37
N PRO A 116 -2.95 -7.92 7.30
CA PRO A 116 -4.34 -7.79 6.85
C PRO A 116 -5.13 -6.86 7.78
N LEU A 117 -6.24 -6.33 7.29
CA LEU A 117 -7.13 -5.49 8.11
C LEU A 117 -7.76 -6.34 9.23
N PRO A 118 -7.76 -5.86 10.49
CA PRO A 118 -8.40 -6.58 11.58
C PRO A 118 -9.93 -6.54 11.46
N ARG A 119 -10.60 -7.60 11.94
CA ARG A 119 -12.07 -7.79 11.86
C ARG A 119 -12.88 -6.68 12.56
N SER A 120 -12.25 -5.98 13.47
CA SER A 120 -12.77 -4.80 14.17
C SER A 120 -13.08 -3.60 13.26
N ILE A 121 -12.36 -3.48 12.13
CA ILE A 121 -12.51 -2.38 11.16
C ILE A 121 -12.80 -2.90 9.75
N TRP A 122 -13.16 -4.17 9.62
CA TRP A 122 -13.41 -4.83 8.36
C TRP A 122 -14.39 -5.99 8.56
N ASP A 123 -15.49 -5.95 7.83
CA ASP A 123 -16.55 -6.98 7.77
C ASP A 123 -16.06 -8.36 7.30
N GLY A 124 -14.86 -8.42 6.71
CA GLY A 124 -14.22 -9.68 6.42
C GLY A 124 -14.59 -10.30 5.08
N GLU A 125 -15.12 -9.51 4.14
CA GLU A 125 -15.29 -9.93 2.75
C GLU A 125 -13.94 -10.23 2.10
N GLU A 126 -13.49 -11.47 2.23
CA GLU A 126 -12.19 -11.90 1.74
C GLU A 126 -12.10 -11.72 0.22
N THR A 127 -11.31 -10.75 -0.22
CA THR A 127 -10.92 -10.66 -1.63
C THR A 127 -9.97 -11.82 -1.91
N SER A 128 -10.51 -12.96 -2.36
CA SER A 128 -9.69 -14.09 -2.77
C SER A 128 -8.85 -13.67 -3.98
N TYR A 129 -7.57 -13.40 -3.73
CA TYR A 129 -6.59 -13.07 -4.78
C TYR A 129 -6.14 -14.31 -5.57
N CYS A 130 -6.61 -15.49 -5.19
CA CYS A 130 -6.34 -16.74 -5.89
C CYS A 130 -7.50 -17.04 -6.84
N PHE A 131 -7.20 -17.56 -8.03
CA PHE A 131 -8.25 -18.04 -8.93
C PHE A 131 -9.06 -19.15 -8.24
N LYS A 132 -10.32 -19.31 -8.66
CA LYS A 132 -11.20 -20.39 -8.22
C LYS A 132 -10.50 -21.74 -8.39
N GLU A 133 -10.79 -22.70 -7.51
CA GLU A 133 -10.14 -24.03 -7.54
C GLU A 133 -10.26 -24.67 -8.92
N LYS A 134 -11.45 -24.63 -9.55
CA LYS A 134 -11.68 -25.13 -10.91
C LYS A 134 -10.69 -24.54 -11.93
N SER A 135 -10.56 -23.21 -11.98
CA SER A 135 -9.61 -22.53 -12.87
C SER A 135 -8.16 -22.92 -12.58
N ARG A 136 -7.80 -23.08 -11.29
CA ARG A 136 -6.45 -23.51 -10.89
C ARG A 136 -6.14 -24.95 -11.27
N SER A 137 -7.11 -25.85 -11.25
CA SER A 137 -6.93 -27.25 -11.62
C SER A 137 -6.64 -27.38 -13.11
N VAL A 138 -7.43 -26.73 -13.96
CA VAL A 138 -7.21 -26.70 -15.42
C VAL A 138 -5.81 -26.16 -15.77
N LEU A 139 -5.39 -25.06 -15.14
CA LEU A 139 -4.06 -24.48 -15.39
C LEU A 139 -2.93 -25.41 -14.94
N ARG A 140 -3.08 -26.13 -13.81
CA ARG A 140 -2.09 -27.08 -13.31
C ARG A 140 -1.97 -28.31 -14.20
N GLU A 141 -3.10 -28.88 -14.61
CA GLU A 141 -3.16 -30.02 -15.52
C GLU A 141 -2.55 -29.68 -16.88
N TRP A 142 -2.86 -28.49 -17.42
CA TRP A 142 -2.22 -28.07 -18.66
C TRP A 142 -0.71 -27.91 -18.52
N TYR A 143 -0.25 -27.35 -17.40
CA TYR A 143 1.16 -27.08 -17.15
C TYR A 143 2.03 -28.35 -17.11
N THR A 144 1.50 -29.48 -16.62
CA THR A 144 2.23 -30.76 -16.63
C THR A 144 2.47 -31.28 -18.05
N HIS A 145 1.60 -30.94 -18.99
CA HIS A 145 1.72 -31.33 -20.40
C HIS A 145 2.56 -30.32 -21.19
N ASN A 146 2.26 -29.03 -21.05
CA ASN A 146 2.95 -27.96 -21.78
C ASN A 146 3.12 -26.70 -20.91
N PRO A 147 4.34 -26.42 -20.40
CA PRO A 147 4.61 -25.22 -19.61
C PRO A 147 4.73 -23.93 -20.44
N TYR A 148 4.73 -24.00 -21.77
CA TYR A 148 4.85 -22.87 -22.69
C TYR A 148 3.71 -22.83 -23.73
N PRO A 149 2.47 -22.51 -23.31
CA PRO A 149 1.35 -22.42 -24.24
C PRO A 149 1.54 -21.26 -25.23
N SER A 150 1.18 -21.52 -26.49
CA SER A 150 1.11 -20.57 -27.59
C SER A 150 0.01 -19.51 -27.37
N PRO A 151 0.00 -18.40 -28.13
CA PRO A 151 -1.04 -17.38 -28.03
C PRO A 151 -2.47 -17.93 -28.23
N ARG A 152 -2.63 -18.94 -29.09
CA ARG A 152 -3.91 -19.61 -29.32
C ARG A 152 -4.33 -20.44 -28.12
N GLU A 153 -3.46 -21.30 -27.61
CA GLU A 153 -3.73 -22.14 -26.43
C GLU A 153 -4.02 -21.27 -25.19
N LYS A 154 -3.36 -20.12 -25.04
CA LYS A 154 -3.68 -19.16 -23.97
C LYS A 154 -5.09 -18.60 -24.07
N ARG A 155 -5.64 -18.45 -25.28
CA ARG A 155 -7.02 -18.01 -25.50
C ARG A 155 -8.00 -19.12 -25.13
N GLU A 156 -7.73 -20.35 -25.55
CA GLU A 156 -8.52 -21.53 -25.20
C GLU A 156 -8.54 -21.76 -23.68
N LEU A 157 -7.38 -21.60 -23.01
CA LEU A 157 -7.28 -21.66 -21.54
C LEU A 157 -8.03 -20.52 -20.85
N ALA A 158 -7.99 -19.31 -21.41
CA ALA A 158 -8.74 -18.16 -20.88
C ALA A 158 -10.26 -18.43 -20.93
N GLU A 159 -10.74 -18.94 -22.06
CA GLU A 159 -12.14 -19.35 -22.23
C GLU A 159 -12.54 -20.48 -21.27
N ALA A 160 -11.74 -21.53 -21.17
CA ALA A 160 -12.01 -22.67 -20.28
C ALA A 160 -11.99 -22.33 -18.78
N THR A 161 -11.17 -21.35 -18.38
CA THR A 161 -10.99 -20.97 -16.97
C THR A 161 -11.81 -19.76 -16.54
N GLY A 162 -12.42 -19.03 -17.49
CA GLY A 162 -13.07 -17.74 -17.24
C GLY A 162 -12.09 -16.63 -16.83
N LEU A 163 -10.81 -16.78 -17.16
CA LEU A 163 -9.76 -15.79 -16.88
C LEU A 163 -9.44 -14.99 -18.13
N THR A 164 -8.81 -13.83 -17.97
CA THR A 164 -8.23 -13.09 -19.10
C THR A 164 -6.97 -13.78 -19.61
N THR A 165 -6.69 -13.63 -20.90
CA THR A 165 -5.44 -14.13 -21.53
C THR A 165 -4.18 -13.61 -20.82
N THR A 166 -4.22 -12.37 -20.33
CA THR A 166 -3.15 -11.76 -19.52
C THR A 166 -2.98 -12.48 -18.18
N GLN A 167 -4.06 -12.81 -17.46
CA GLN A 167 -4.00 -13.57 -16.21
C GLN A 167 -3.42 -14.97 -16.42
N VAL A 168 -3.83 -15.66 -17.50
CA VAL A 168 -3.26 -16.96 -17.88
C VAL A 168 -1.77 -16.82 -18.19
N SER A 169 -1.39 -15.85 -19.03
CA SER A 169 0.02 -15.60 -19.37
C SER A 169 0.89 -15.34 -18.12
N ASN A 170 0.38 -14.52 -17.20
CA ASN A 170 1.04 -14.23 -15.93
C ASN A 170 1.13 -15.45 -15.02
N TRP A 171 0.10 -16.30 -14.98
CA TRP A 171 0.12 -17.53 -14.20
C TRP A 171 1.23 -18.46 -14.65
N PHE A 172 1.32 -18.75 -15.96
CA PHE A 172 2.38 -19.61 -16.52
C PHE A 172 3.77 -19.02 -16.29
N LYS A 173 3.94 -17.71 -16.49
CA LYS A 173 5.21 -17.02 -16.19
C LYS A 173 5.60 -17.19 -14.72
N ASN A 174 4.67 -16.94 -13.81
CA ASN A 174 4.93 -17.02 -12.37
C ASN A 174 5.16 -18.46 -11.90
N ARG A 175 4.50 -19.45 -12.52
CA ARG A 175 4.70 -20.87 -12.20
C ARG A 175 6.11 -21.32 -12.57
N ARG A 176 6.56 -21.04 -13.79
CA ARG A 176 7.95 -21.34 -14.23
C ARG A 176 9.01 -20.65 -13.37
N GLN A 177 8.74 -19.44 -12.89
CA GLN A 177 9.65 -18.75 -11.96
C GLN A 177 9.77 -19.46 -10.61
N ARG A 178 8.68 -20.03 -10.09
CA ARG A 178 8.69 -20.78 -8.82
C ARG A 178 9.43 -22.10 -8.97
N ASP A 179 9.23 -22.81 -10.07
CA ASP A 179 9.90 -24.09 -10.32
C ASP A 179 11.42 -23.90 -10.42
N ARG A 180 11.90 -22.92 -11.20
CA ARG A 180 13.33 -22.57 -11.23
C ARG A 180 13.90 -22.17 -9.87
N ALA A 181 13.13 -21.45 -9.05
CA ALA A 181 13.57 -21.06 -7.71
C ALA A 181 13.62 -22.25 -6.74
N ALA A 182 12.75 -23.25 -6.90
CA ALA A 182 12.78 -24.49 -6.15
C ALA A 182 13.98 -25.35 -6.55
N GLU A 183 14.20 -25.53 -7.86
CA GLU A 183 15.37 -26.26 -8.40
C GLU A 183 16.71 -25.63 -7.95
N ALA A 184 16.81 -24.29 -7.92
CA ALA A 184 18.00 -23.60 -7.44
C ALA A 184 18.27 -23.90 -5.95
N LYS A 185 17.23 -23.88 -5.11
CA LYS A 185 17.34 -24.22 -3.68
C LYS A 185 17.73 -25.68 -3.45
N GLU A 186 17.21 -26.60 -4.26
CA GLU A 186 17.54 -28.02 -4.15
C GLU A 186 19.00 -28.28 -4.51
N ARG A 187 19.54 -27.58 -5.52
CA ARG A 187 20.97 -27.65 -5.87
C ARG A 187 21.86 -27.11 -4.76
N GLU A 188 21.55 -25.94 -4.21
CA GLU A 188 22.29 -25.36 -3.08
C GLU A 188 22.32 -26.31 -1.87
N ASN A 189 21.20 -26.98 -1.56
CA ASN A 189 21.12 -27.92 -0.44
C ASN A 189 21.92 -29.22 -0.67
N ASN A 190 21.96 -29.71 -1.92
CA ASN A 190 22.74 -30.89 -2.28
C ASN A 190 24.25 -30.60 -2.32
N GLU A 191 24.68 -29.42 -2.78
CA GLU A 191 26.09 -29.02 -2.76
C GLU A 191 26.62 -28.84 -1.31
N ASN A 192 25.78 -28.33 -0.41
CA ASN A 192 26.10 -28.21 1.01
C ASN A 192 26.14 -29.56 1.74
N SER A 193 25.45 -30.58 1.21
CA SER A 193 25.46 -31.96 1.73
C SER A 193 26.63 -32.79 1.17
N ASN A 194 27.11 -32.47 -0.04
CA ASN A 194 28.21 -33.18 -0.70
C ASN A 194 29.61 -32.66 -0.30
N SER A 195 29.70 -31.54 0.43
CA SER A 195 30.96 -31.03 0.98
C SER A 195 31.39 -31.72 2.30
N ASN A 196 30.61 -32.68 2.82
CA ASN A 196 30.95 -33.44 4.03
C ASN A 196 31.39 -34.89 3.77
N SER A 197 31.81 -35.21 2.55
CA SER A 197 32.33 -36.55 2.23
C SER A 197 33.56 -36.47 1.35
N HIS A 198 34.71 -36.10 1.94
CA HIS A 198 35.98 -36.74 1.63
C HIS A 198 36.97 -36.63 2.80
N ASN A 199 37.49 -37.80 3.21
CA ASN A 199 38.53 -38.14 4.18
C ASN A 199 38.22 -38.17 5.69
N PRO A 200 37.84 -39.34 6.23
CA PRO A 200 38.35 -39.81 7.51
C PRO A 200 39.56 -40.72 7.24
N LEU A 201 40.78 -40.31 7.64
CA LEU A 201 41.90 -41.20 8.02
C LEU A 201 43.16 -40.38 8.30
N THR A 202 43.28 -39.85 9.51
CA THR A 202 44.50 -39.96 10.31
C THR A 202 44.13 -39.76 11.78
N SER A 203 44.63 -40.69 12.58
CA SER A 203 44.33 -40.97 13.97
C SER A 203 45.11 -40.08 14.94
N SER A 204 44.59 -40.03 16.18
CA SER A 204 45.33 -39.91 17.43
C SER A 204 45.94 -38.54 17.79
N MET A 205 45.31 -37.83 18.74
CA MET A 205 45.70 -37.84 20.17
C MET A 205 45.14 -36.63 20.93
N ASN A 206 44.48 -36.96 22.06
CA ASN A 206 44.57 -36.31 23.37
C ASN A 206 44.29 -34.80 23.55
N GLY A 207 43.41 -34.50 24.52
CA GLY A 207 43.66 -33.43 25.48
C GLY A 207 42.49 -32.48 25.74
N ASN A 208 41.77 -32.74 26.83
CA ASN A 208 40.99 -31.73 27.56
C ASN A 208 41.89 -30.52 27.88
N LYS A 209 41.36 -29.29 27.69
CA LYS A 209 41.52 -28.20 28.66
C LYS A 209 40.54 -27.04 28.41
N THR A 210 39.83 -26.72 29.47
CA THR A 210 39.15 -25.47 29.78
C THR A 210 40.16 -24.32 29.99
N LEU A 211 39.64 -23.08 29.99
CA LEU A 211 40.19 -21.76 30.38
C LEU A 211 40.45 -20.81 29.19
N LEU A 212 39.71 -19.71 29.01
CA LEU A 212 39.69 -18.40 29.73
C LEU A 212 40.83 -17.44 29.30
N GLY A 213 40.47 -16.20 28.94
CA GLY A 213 41.36 -15.04 28.69
C GLY A 213 41.19 -14.49 27.27
N SER A 214 40.45 -13.41 26.97
CA SER A 214 40.53 -11.99 27.39
C SER A 214 41.67 -11.20 26.75
N SER A 215 41.29 -10.08 26.13
CA SER A 215 42.05 -8.84 25.86
C SER A 215 43.26 -8.92 24.92
N ASP A 216 43.63 -7.90 24.15
CA ASP A 216 43.09 -6.62 23.68
C ASP A 216 44.11 -6.14 22.60
N ASP A 217 43.82 -5.00 21.97
CA ASP A 217 44.74 -4.10 21.24
C ASP A 217 45.05 -4.46 19.76
N ASP A 218 44.46 -3.75 18.78
CA ASP A 218 44.76 -2.38 18.34
C ASP A 218 46.11 -2.23 17.64
N LYS A 219 46.10 -2.21 16.29
CA LYS A 219 46.93 -1.29 15.48
C LYS A 219 46.54 -1.30 14.00
N THR A 220 45.93 -0.20 13.54
CA THR A 220 46.12 0.32 12.18
C THR A 220 46.81 1.68 12.37
N PRO A 221 47.78 2.12 11.52
CA PRO A 221 47.36 2.89 10.34
C PRO A 221 48.32 2.86 9.13
N SER A 222 47.74 3.31 8.00
CA SER A 222 48.31 4.06 6.87
C SER A 222 49.19 3.39 5.81
N GLY A 223 48.80 3.63 4.55
CA GLY A 223 49.65 3.50 3.36
C GLY A 223 48.87 3.55 2.03
N THR A 224 48.42 4.73 1.60
CA THR A 224 48.22 5.03 0.16
C THR A 224 49.57 5.41 -0.46
N PRO A 225 49.79 5.21 -1.78
CA PRO A 225 49.49 6.29 -2.72
C PRO A 225 48.90 5.86 -4.08
N ASP A 226 48.03 6.73 -4.58
CA ASP A 226 47.92 7.27 -5.95
C ASP A 226 48.31 6.42 -7.18
N HIS A 227 47.34 6.18 -8.07
CA HIS A 227 47.54 6.28 -9.52
C HIS A 227 46.28 6.80 -10.23
N THR A 228 46.52 7.80 -11.05
CA THR A 228 45.62 8.68 -11.79
C THR A 228 45.20 8.05 -13.13
N SER A 229 43.92 8.21 -13.50
CA SER A 229 43.19 8.32 -14.80
C SER A 229 43.93 8.16 -16.16
N PRO A 230 43.27 8.05 -17.36
CA PRO A 230 41.86 8.39 -17.67
C PRO A 230 41.11 7.51 -18.73
N SER A 231 39.81 7.79 -18.86
CA SER A 231 38.94 7.47 -19.99
C SER A 231 39.44 8.04 -21.33
N PRO A 232 39.01 7.50 -22.49
CA PRO A 232 39.01 8.25 -23.74
C PRO A 232 37.58 8.58 -24.19
N ALA A 233 37.26 9.88 -24.21
CA ALA A 233 36.31 10.46 -25.14
C ALA A 233 37.14 11.17 -26.23
N LEU A 234 36.89 10.87 -27.50
CA LEU A 234 37.40 11.69 -28.60
C LEU A 234 36.24 12.08 -29.53
N LEU A 235 36.07 13.39 -29.60
CA LEU A 235 35.34 14.18 -30.59
C LEU A 235 36.28 14.50 -31.77
N LEU A 236 35.85 14.23 -33.00
CA LEU A 236 36.12 14.99 -34.24
C LEU A 236 34.93 14.66 -35.15
N GLY A 237 34.10 15.57 -35.65
CA GLY A 237 34.39 16.75 -36.47
C GLY A 237 33.64 16.59 -37.82
N PRO A 238 33.18 17.66 -38.51
CA PRO A 238 31.89 17.64 -39.21
C PRO A 238 31.92 17.68 -40.76
N ASN A 239 30.72 17.48 -41.34
CA ASN A 239 30.12 18.14 -42.51
C ASN A 239 30.27 17.52 -43.94
N SER A 240 29.11 17.16 -44.53
CA SER A 240 28.67 17.30 -45.95
C SER A 240 27.67 16.17 -46.28
N GLY A 241 26.46 16.31 -46.82
CA GLY A 241 25.62 17.43 -47.27
C GLY A 241 24.39 16.86 -48.03
N LEU A 242 23.25 17.57 -47.91
CA LEU A 242 22.07 17.64 -48.82
C LEU A 242 21.02 16.49 -48.87
N PRO A 243 19.75 16.76 -49.28
CA PRO A 243 18.93 17.97 -49.03
C PRO A 243 17.48 17.68 -48.56
N SER A 244 16.83 18.74 -48.07
CA SER A 244 15.43 18.84 -47.63
C SER A 244 14.41 18.85 -48.77
N LEU A 245 13.22 18.30 -48.52
CA LEU A 245 12.02 18.45 -49.33
C LEU A 245 10.95 19.25 -48.55
N HIS A 246 10.42 20.29 -49.21
CA HIS A 246 9.17 21.02 -48.91
C HIS A 246 8.03 20.03 -48.55
N GLY A 247 7.01 20.32 -47.75
CA GLY A 247 6.40 21.58 -47.32
C GLY A 247 4.88 21.39 -47.41
N LEU A 248 4.16 21.36 -46.28
CA LEU A 248 2.70 21.46 -46.24
C LEU A 248 2.28 22.20 -44.95
N ALA A 249 1.96 23.48 -45.11
CA ALA A 249 1.25 24.28 -44.12
C ALA A 249 -0.26 24.21 -44.38
N PRO A 250 -1.12 24.14 -43.35
CA PRO A 250 -2.56 24.37 -43.49
C PRO A 250 -2.90 25.87 -43.33
N PRO A 251 -4.03 26.33 -43.92
CA PRO A 251 -4.36 27.76 -44.05
C PRO A 251 -4.92 28.40 -42.76
N PRO A 252 -4.86 29.75 -42.64
CA PRO A 252 -5.24 30.49 -41.43
C PRO A 252 -6.76 30.76 -41.35
N GLY A 253 -7.30 30.73 -40.13
CA GLY A 253 -8.63 31.23 -39.80
C GLY A 253 -8.66 32.77 -39.68
N PRO A 254 -9.82 33.42 -39.86
CA PRO A 254 -9.91 34.88 -39.88
C PRO A 254 -10.01 35.48 -38.46
N SER A 255 -9.27 36.58 -38.27
CA SER A 255 -9.18 37.41 -37.07
C SER A 255 -10.41 38.29 -36.82
N ALA A 256 -10.58 38.67 -35.55
CA ALA A 256 -11.59 39.56 -35.01
C ALA A 256 -11.47 41.04 -35.44
N ILE A 257 -12.61 41.75 -35.42
CA ILE A 257 -12.74 43.22 -35.45
C ILE A 257 -13.49 43.68 -34.18
N PRO A 258 -13.18 44.83 -33.55
CA PRO A 258 -13.79 45.29 -32.28
C PRO A 258 -14.88 46.39 -32.40
N VAL A 259 -15.93 46.28 -31.55
CA VAL A 259 -16.67 47.29 -30.70
C VAL A 259 -17.38 48.50 -31.40
N PRO A 260 -18.68 48.88 -31.11
CA PRO A 260 -19.05 49.71 -29.93
C PRO A 260 -20.45 49.55 -29.25
N SER A 261 -20.53 50.19 -28.07
CA SER A 261 -21.53 50.48 -27.02
C SER A 261 -23.05 50.60 -27.27
N GLY A 262 -23.82 50.42 -26.17
CA GLY A 262 -25.15 51.01 -25.88
C GLY A 262 -26.08 50.01 -25.16
N ALA A 263 -26.24 50.05 -23.82
CA ALA A 263 -27.11 50.89 -22.99
C ALA A 263 -28.55 50.35 -22.79
N ASP A 264 -28.97 50.30 -21.51
CA ASP A 264 -30.34 50.26 -20.96
C ASP A 264 -31.20 48.99 -21.20
N SER A 265 -32.09 48.52 -20.31
CA SER A 265 -32.53 48.96 -18.98
C SER A 265 -33.35 47.84 -18.31
N VAL A 266 -33.37 47.92 -16.97
CA VAL A 266 -34.31 47.43 -15.94
C VAL A 266 -35.67 46.81 -16.31
N HIS A 267 -36.04 45.77 -15.53
CA HIS A 267 -37.26 45.58 -14.71
C HIS A 267 -37.53 44.06 -14.52
N HIS A 268 -38.14 43.50 -13.47
CA HIS A 268 -38.46 43.82 -12.08
C HIS A 268 -39.21 42.57 -11.52
N HIS A 269 -39.42 42.54 -10.20
CA HIS A 269 -40.45 41.76 -9.46
C HIS A 269 -40.21 40.30 -8.98
N HIS A 270 -40.05 40.22 -7.64
CA HIS A 270 -40.90 39.52 -6.65
C HIS A 270 -41.11 38.00 -6.75
N SER A 271 -41.35 37.23 -5.69
CA SER A 271 -41.18 37.29 -4.22
C SER A 271 -41.82 35.98 -3.70
N LEU A 272 -41.16 35.32 -2.74
CA LEU A 272 -41.71 34.56 -1.62
C LEU A 272 -42.61 33.30 -1.76
N HIS A 273 -42.27 32.35 -0.88
CA HIS A 273 -43.10 31.44 -0.06
C HIS A 273 -43.30 29.95 -0.44
N HIS A 274 -42.87 29.13 0.55
CA HIS A 274 -43.49 27.94 1.17
C HIS A 274 -43.44 26.54 0.51
N ASP A 275 -42.70 25.66 1.22
CA ASP A 275 -43.01 24.31 1.72
C ASP A 275 -43.56 23.17 0.84
N THR A 276 -43.07 21.96 1.21
CA THR A 276 -43.81 20.69 1.46
C THR A 276 -43.46 19.47 0.58
N ILE A 277 -42.71 18.52 1.19
CA ILE A 277 -42.93 17.05 1.28
C ILE A 277 -42.73 16.11 0.05
N LEU A 278 -41.77 15.17 0.27
CA LEU A 278 -41.70 13.71 0.02
C LEU A 278 -42.58 13.05 -1.08
N ASN A 279 -41.98 12.26 -1.98
CA ASN A 279 -41.90 10.77 -1.88
C ASN A 279 -41.08 10.12 -3.05
N PRO A 280 -40.74 8.81 -2.96
CA PRO A 280 -39.67 8.11 -3.69
C PRO A 280 -40.14 7.30 -4.92
N MET A 281 -39.21 6.73 -5.69
CA MET A 281 -39.50 5.69 -6.68
C MET A 281 -38.68 4.41 -6.47
N SER A 282 -39.39 3.42 -5.92
CA SER A 282 -39.65 2.07 -6.45
C SER A 282 -38.55 1.17 -7.03
N SER A 283 -38.42 0.03 -6.36
CA SER A 283 -37.87 -1.26 -6.76
C SER A 283 -38.84 -2.09 -7.62
N ASN A 284 -38.32 -3.01 -8.44
CA ASN A 284 -38.91 -4.28 -8.91
C ASN A 284 -37.71 -5.15 -9.36
N LEU A 285 -37.22 -6.16 -8.61
CA LEU A 285 -37.72 -7.50 -8.31
C LEU A 285 -37.95 -8.39 -9.55
N VAL A 286 -37.05 -9.37 -9.74
CA VAL A 286 -37.17 -10.48 -10.70
C VAL A 286 -37.22 -11.82 -9.95
N ASP A 287 -38.40 -12.41 -10.10
CA ASP A 287 -38.90 -13.79 -10.15
C ASP A 287 -37.95 -15.01 -10.00
N LEU A 288 -38.49 -16.05 -9.34
CA LEU A 288 -38.01 -17.44 -9.28
C LEU A 288 -39.22 -18.37 -9.42
N GLY A 289 -39.18 -19.30 -10.39
CA GLY A 289 -39.83 -20.60 -10.24
C GLY A 289 -40.51 -21.19 -11.47
N SER A 290 -39.78 -22.01 -12.24
CA SER A 290 -40.15 -23.40 -12.63
C SER A 290 -38.96 -24.06 -13.31
#